data_AF-A0A535LDI3-F1
#
_entry.id   AF-A0A535LDI3-F1
#
_cell.length_a   1.000
_cell.length_b   1.000
_cell.length_c   1.000
_cell.angle_alpha   90.00
_cell.angle_beta   90.00
_cell.angle_gamma   90.00
#
_symmetry.space_group_name_H-M   'P 1'
#
loop_
_entity.id
_entity.type
_entity.pdbx_description
1 polymer ?
#
loop_
_entity_poly.entity_id
_entity_poly.type
_entity_poly.pdbx_seq_one_letter_code
_entity_poly.pdbx_strand_id
1 'polypeptide(L)'
;RSSAPDSLRPLALLYGEEHYHAMAELLSAVRRGGTAFEHAYRKSHYSYLASNADAARAYHDAVNAETARSAEAAVRAYDFSNAEMVVDVGGREGHLIRAVLRANRGLKGMLVESSGFATKAQSRLRAEGLEDRCDVQVADIFEAVPSAGGIYMLGGVLHTLDDERALCVLRACRKAMAPQARLLIVDPQPIPLT
;
A
#
# COMPACT_ATOMS: atom_id res chain seq x y z
N ARG A 1 4.80 22.95 3.39
CA ARG A 1 5.02 23.23 4.83
C ARG A 1 5.22 21.88 5.54
N SER A 2 6.19 21.75 6.43
CA SER A 2 6.61 20.44 6.99
C SER A 2 5.54 19.74 7.83
N SER A 3 4.69 20.49 8.55
CA SER A 3 3.69 19.96 9.48
C SER A 3 2.26 19.90 8.92
N ALA A 4 2.06 20.22 7.64
CA ALA A 4 0.72 20.17 7.05
C ALA A 4 0.31 18.69 6.79
N PRO A 5 -0.97 18.33 6.97
CA PRO A 5 -1.45 16.97 6.70
C PRO A 5 -1.20 16.49 5.26
N ASP A 6 -1.16 17.42 4.30
CA ASP A 6 -0.93 17.20 2.87
C ASP A 6 0.51 17.52 2.44
N SER A 7 1.45 17.59 3.39
CA SER A 7 2.84 17.95 3.14
C SER A 7 3.52 17.01 2.13
N LEU A 8 4.02 17.58 1.04
CA LEU A 8 4.89 16.87 0.08
C LEU A 8 6.37 16.85 0.51
N ARG A 9 6.70 17.29 1.74
CA ARG A 9 8.09 17.31 2.21
C ARG A 9 8.76 15.93 2.13
N PRO A 10 8.13 14.82 2.56
CA PRO A 10 8.76 13.51 2.48
C PRO A 10 9.14 13.12 1.04
N LEU A 11 8.24 13.37 0.09
CA LEU A 11 8.48 13.13 -1.34
C LEU A 11 9.59 14.04 -1.89
N ALA A 12 9.59 15.33 -1.50
CA ALA A 12 10.60 16.27 -1.94
C ALA A 12 12.01 15.90 -1.46
N LEU A 13 12.15 15.38 -0.24
CA LEU A 13 13.43 14.87 0.28
C LEU A 13 13.84 13.61 -0.48
N LEU A 14 12.94 12.63 -0.59
CA LEU A 14 13.22 11.38 -1.30
C LEU A 14 13.74 11.63 -2.73
N TYR A 15 13.02 12.45 -3.50
CA TYR A 15 13.36 12.74 -4.89
C TYR A 15 14.48 13.77 -5.07
N GLY A 16 14.75 14.59 -4.06
CA GLY A 16 15.79 15.62 -4.10
C GLY A 16 17.17 15.14 -3.65
N GLU A 17 17.25 14.01 -2.96
CA GLU A 17 18.48 13.44 -2.39
C GLU A 17 18.98 12.26 -3.23
N GLU A 18 19.02 11.04 -2.70
CA GLU A 18 19.66 9.91 -3.37
C GLU A 18 19.00 9.54 -4.69
N HIS A 19 17.69 9.73 -4.81
CA HIS A 19 16.99 9.43 -6.06
C HIS A 19 17.35 10.41 -7.17
N TYR A 20 17.63 11.68 -6.85
CA TYR A 20 18.10 12.66 -7.83
C TYR A 20 19.46 12.23 -8.42
N HIS A 21 20.38 11.83 -7.55
CA HIS A 21 21.69 11.33 -7.98
C HIS A 21 21.58 10.03 -8.77
N ALA A 22 20.73 9.09 -8.33
CA ALA A 22 20.48 7.86 -9.05
C ALA A 22 19.95 8.11 -10.48
N MET A 23 19.09 9.10 -10.67
CA MET A 23 18.54 9.43 -12.00
C MET A 23 19.60 9.89 -13.01
N ALA A 24 20.75 10.43 -12.57
CA ALA A 24 21.86 10.72 -13.47
C ALA A 24 22.41 9.46 -14.17
N GLU A 25 22.22 8.28 -13.58
CA GLU A 25 22.64 6.98 -14.12
C GLU A 25 21.53 6.25 -14.89
N LEU A 26 20.41 6.92 -15.22
CA LEU A 26 19.31 6.31 -15.97
C LEU A 26 19.78 5.75 -17.33
N LEU A 27 20.63 6.48 -18.05
CA LEU A 27 21.17 6.02 -19.34
C LEU A 27 22.01 4.75 -19.19
N SER A 28 22.77 4.64 -18.10
CA SER A 28 23.56 3.46 -17.76
C SER A 28 22.65 2.25 -17.54
N ALA A 29 21.56 2.41 -16.79
CA ALA A 29 20.58 1.36 -16.54
C ALA A 29 19.92 0.87 -17.83
N VAL A 30 19.49 1.79 -18.70
CA VAL A 30 18.87 1.44 -20.00
C VAL A 30 19.83 0.67 -20.91
N ARG A 31 21.10 1.10 -20.98
CA ARG A 31 22.08 0.49 -21.90
C ARG A 31 22.67 -0.83 -21.39
N ARG A 32 22.85 -0.97 -20.09
CA ARG A 32 23.61 -2.07 -19.48
C ARG A 32 22.77 -2.97 -18.57
N GLY A 33 21.48 -2.69 -18.41
CA GLY A 33 20.61 -3.36 -17.46
C GLY A 33 20.86 -2.92 -16.00
N GLY A 34 20.11 -3.51 -15.08
CA GLY A 34 20.09 -3.11 -13.66
C GLY A 34 19.29 -1.82 -13.41
N THR A 35 19.35 -1.30 -12.19
CA THR A 35 18.66 -0.07 -11.79
C THR A 35 19.61 1.13 -11.76
N ALA A 36 19.08 2.33 -12.01
CA ALA A 36 19.89 3.56 -11.96
C ALA A 36 20.53 3.77 -10.56
N PHE A 37 19.81 3.36 -9.51
CA PHE A 37 20.29 3.37 -8.13
C PHE A 37 21.52 2.48 -7.92
N GLU A 38 21.54 1.26 -8.50
CA GLU A 38 22.68 0.34 -8.41
C GLU A 38 23.92 0.87 -9.14
N HIS A 39 23.73 1.53 -10.29
CA HIS A 39 24.83 2.17 -11.01
C HIS A 39 25.45 3.31 -10.19
N ALA A 40 24.62 4.13 -9.53
CA ALA A 40 25.08 5.26 -8.74
C ALA A 40 25.73 4.85 -7.40
N TYR A 41 25.12 3.92 -6.67
CA TYR A 41 25.49 3.59 -5.29
C TYR A 41 26.23 2.26 -5.12
N ARG A 42 26.38 1.47 -6.20
CA ARG A 42 27.01 0.13 -6.19
C ARG A 42 26.37 -0.84 -5.18
N LYS A 43 25.11 -0.59 -4.84
CA LYS A 43 24.28 -1.38 -3.93
C LYS A 43 22.86 -1.42 -4.48
N SER A 44 22.12 -2.50 -4.21
CA SER A 44 20.68 -2.47 -4.40
C SER A 44 20.04 -1.44 -3.46
N HIS A 45 18.87 -0.92 -3.85
CA HIS A 45 18.18 0.10 -3.07
C HIS A 45 17.98 -0.33 -1.61
N TYR A 46 17.44 -1.53 -1.37
CA TYR A 46 17.22 -2.02 -0.02
C TYR A 46 18.51 -2.26 0.77
N SER A 47 19.60 -2.70 0.13
CA SER A 47 20.90 -2.83 0.80
C SER A 47 21.46 -1.47 1.23
N TYR A 48 21.25 -0.44 0.41
CA TYR A 48 21.61 0.93 0.76
C TYR A 48 20.81 1.42 1.96
N LEU A 49 19.47 1.31 1.93
CA LEU A 49 18.59 1.70 3.03
C LEU A 49 18.93 0.96 4.34
N ALA A 50 19.25 -0.34 4.28
CA ALA A 50 19.67 -1.11 5.45
C ALA A 50 20.98 -0.60 6.07
N SER A 51 21.86 0.03 5.27
CA SER A 51 23.12 0.60 5.74
C SER A 51 23.07 2.11 6.03
N ASN A 52 21.96 2.78 5.74
CA ASN A 52 21.78 4.22 5.94
C ASN A 52 20.43 4.51 6.59
N ALA A 53 20.45 4.70 7.91
CA ALA A 53 19.23 4.91 8.70
C ALA A 53 18.47 6.19 8.31
N ASP A 54 19.15 7.22 7.81
CA ASP A 54 18.53 8.50 7.45
C ASP A 54 17.77 8.35 6.13
N ALA A 55 18.40 7.73 5.13
CA ALA A 55 17.76 7.37 3.88
C ALA A 55 16.58 6.41 4.08
N ALA A 56 16.72 5.42 4.98
CA ALA A 56 15.62 4.52 5.33
C ALA A 56 14.42 5.26 5.91
N ARG A 57 14.64 6.23 6.80
CA ARG A 57 13.56 7.06 7.36
C ARG A 57 12.91 7.93 6.28
N ALA A 58 13.71 8.62 5.46
CA ALA A 58 13.19 9.45 4.36
C ALA A 58 12.34 8.64 3.38
N TYR A 59 12.81 7.44 2.99
CA TYR A 59 12.06 6.52 2.14
C TYR A 59 10.76 6.06 2.77
N HIS A 60 10.79 5.59 4.02
CA HIS A 60 9.58 5.15 4.71
C HIS A 60 8.55 6.29 4.86
N ASP A 61 8.99 7.49 5.21
CA ASP A 61 8.12 8.66 5.34
C ASP A 61 7.48 9.04 4.00
N ALA A 62 8.24 8.98 2.90
CA ALA A 62 7.75 9.26 1.55
C ALA A 62 6.71 8.23 1.08
N VAL A 63 7.03 6.93 1.23
CA VAL A 63 6.10 5.83 0.89
C VAL A 63 4.81 5.93 1.70
N ASN A 64 4.90 6.25 2.99
CA ASN A 64 3.73 6.43 3.85
C ASN A 64 2.88 7.63 3.40
N ALA A 65 3.50 8.77 3.09
CA ALA A 65 2.80 9.96 2.61
C ALA A 65 2.10 9.70 1.25
N GLU A 66 2.77 9.01 0.33
CA GLU A 66 2.18 8.64 -0.96
C GLU A 66 1.01 7.67 -0.80
N THR A 67 1.18 6.62 0.02
CA THR A 67 0.12 5.65 0.31
C THR A 67 -1.10 6.32 0.93
N ALA A 68 -0.90 7.25 1.87
CA ALA A 68 -1.99 8.00 2.50
C ALA A 68 -2.75 8.86 1.47
N ARG A 69 -2.03 9.54 0.57
CA ARG A 69 -2.65 10.33 -0.51
C ARG A 69 -3.48 9.46 -1.46
N SER A 70 -2.95 8.30 -1.86
CA SER A 70 -3.66 7.34 -2.69
C SER A 70 -4.91 6.79 -2.00
N ALA A 71 -4.83 6.51 -0.71
CA ALA A 71 -5.97 6.09 0.10
C ALA A 71 -7.08 7.14 0.15
N GLU A 72 -6.73 8.42 0.36
CA GLU A 72 -7.71 9.51 0.32
C GLU A 72 -8.34 9.70 -1.07
N ALA A 73 -7.56 9.53 -2.13
CA ALA A 73 -8.07 9.59 -3.49
C ALA A 73 -9.09 8.45 -3.75
N ALA A 74 -8.78 7.23 -3.30
CA ALA A 74 -9.69 6.09 -3.38
C ALA A 74 -11.01 6.33 -2.63
N VAL A 75 -10.94 6.89 -1.42
CA VAL A 75 -12.12 7.26 -0.62
C VAL A 75 -13.01 8.29 -1.33
N ARG A 76 -12.41 9.24 -2.07
CA ARG A 76 -13.18 10.22 -2.87
C ARG A 76 -13.74 9.66 -4.17
N ALA A 77 -13.08 8.65 -4.74
CA ALA A 77 -13.41 8.10 -6.05
C ALA A 77 -14.48 6.99 -6.01
N TYR A 78 -14.73 6.39 -4.83
CA TYR A 78 -15.67 5.29 -4.68
C TYR A 78 -16.63 5.51 -3.52
N ASP A 79 -17.90 5.18 -3.75
CA ASP A 79 -18.95 5.29 -2.73
C ASP A 79 -19.03 4.01 -1.87
N PHE A 80 -18.65 4.14 -0.60
CA PHE A 80 -18.69 3.07 0.39
C PHE A 80 -19.98 3.07 1.23
N SER A 81 -20.93 3.99 1.00
CA SER A 81 -22.07 4.21 1.89
C SER A 81 -22.99 2.99 2.06
N ASN A 82 -23.04 2.12 1.06
CA ASN A 82 -23.87 0.91 1.04
C ASN A 82 -23.14 -0.35 1.53
N ALA A 83 -21.89 -0.21 1.99
CA ALA A 83 -21.12 -1.32 2.54
C ALA A 83 -21.29 -1.40 4.05
N GLU A 84 -21.54 -2.60 4.56
CA GLU A 84 -21.47 -2.88 6.01
C GLU A 84 -20.05 -3.30 6.44
N MET A 85 -19.30 -3.89 5.51
CA MET A 85 -17.97 -4.45 5.73
C MET A 85 -17.04 -4.16 4.54
N VAL A 86 -15.80 -3.76 4.85
CA VAL A 86 -14.68 -3.69 3.90
C VAL A 86 -13.55 -4.62 4.35
N VAL A 87 -12.96 -5.34 3.41
CA VAL A 87 -11.83 -6.25 3.61
C VAL A 87 -10.63 -5.68 2.86
N ASP A 88 -9.58 -5.30 3.56
CA ASP A 88 -8.32 -4.80 2.98
C ASP A 88 -7.31 -5.96 2.94
N VAL A 89 -7.12 -6.55 1.76
CA VAL A 89 -6.30 -7.74 1.56
C VAL A 89 -4.88 -7.29 1.25
N GLY A 90 -3.91 -7.65 2.09
CA GLY A 90 -2.52 -7.21 1.93
C GLY A 90 -2.29 -5.73 2.25
N GLY A 91 -3.12 -5.13 3.10
CA GLY A 91 -3.11 -3.68 3.38
C GLY A 91 -1.94 -3.17 4.25
N ARG A 92 -0.96 -4.00 4.59
CA ARG A 92 0.24 -3.66 5.38
C ARG A 92 -0.09 -3.01 6.72
N GLU A 93 0.31 -1.76 6.94
CA GLU A 93 -0.01 -0.98 8.17
C GLU A 93 -1.45 -0.44 8.18
N GLY A 94 -2.26 -0.73 7.16
CA GLY A 94 -3.68 -0.41 7.09
C GLY A 94 -4.00 1.02 6.66
N HIS A 95 -3.15 1.68 5.85
CA HIS A 95 -3.39 3.07 5.43
C HIS A 95 -4.71 3.24 4.66
N LEU A 96 -5.03 2.31 3.76
CA LEU A 96 -6.27 2.35 2.97
C LEU A 96 -7.51 2.11 3.83
N ILE A 97 -7.56 0.99 4.57
CA ILE A 97 -8.70 0.70 5.45
C ILE A 97 -8.93 1.78 6.51
N ARG A 98 -7.87 2.35 7.10
CA ARG A 98 -7.99 3.46 8.06
C ARG A 98 -8.59 4.71 7.42
N ALA A 99 -8.21 5.06 6.18
CA ALA A 99 -8.82 6.17 5.47
C ALA A 99 -10.31 5.92 5.19
N VAL A 100 -10.66 4.73 4.71
CA VAL A 100 -12.05 4.34 4.41
C VAL A 100 -12.94 4.38 5.66
N LEU A 101 -12.47 3.82 6.79
CA LEU A 101 -13.24 3.79 8.04
C LEU A 101 -13.42 5.17 8.68
N ARG A 102 -12.45 6.08 8.53
CA ARG A 102 -12.57 7.47 9.01
C ARG A 102 -13.63 8.24 8.23
N ALA A 103 -13.71 8.03 6.91
CA ALA A 103 -14.68 8.73 6.06
C ALA A 103 -16.11 8.18 6.19
N ASN A 104 -16.28 6.90 6.52
CA ASN A 104 -17.58 6.24 6.55
C ASN A 104 -17.96 5.86 7.97
N ARG A 105 -18.76 6.69 8.65
CA ARG A 105 -19.22 6.42 10.03
C ARG A 105 -20.18 5.22 10.03
N GLY A 106 -19.84 4.15 10.75
CA GLY A 106 -20.65 2.94 10.86
C GLY A 106 -20.10 1.72 10.11
N LEU A 107 -19.24 1.96 9.11
CA LEU A 107 -18.60 0.87 8.35
C LEU A 107 -17.67 0.04 9.25
N LYS A 108 -17.72 -1.29 9.13
CA LYS A 108 -16.77 -2.22 9.76
C LYS A 108 -15.67 -2.62 8.78
N GLY A 109 -14.52 -2.98 9.30
CA GLY A 109 -13.35 -3.34 8.54
C GLY A 109 -12.73 -4.66 8.98
N MET A 110 -12.07 -5.32 8.04
CA MET A 110 -11.15 -6.42 8.28
C MET A 110 -9.87 -6.18 7.47
N LEU A 111 -8.73 -6.08 8.14
CA LEU A 111 -7.42 -6.05 7.49
C LEU A 111 -6.84 -7.46 7.49
N VAL A 112 -6.46 -7.97 6.33
CA VAL A 112 -5.86 -9.31 6.18
C VAL A 112 -4.39 -9.15 5.80
N GLU A 113 -3.49 -9.64 6.65
CA GLU A 113 -2.04 -9.56 6.43
C GLU A 113 -1.30 -10.72 7.09
N SER A 114 -0.06 -10.94 6.67
CA SER A 114 0.94 -11.73 7.35
C SER A 114 1.20 -11.26 8.79
N SER A 115 1.74 -12.17 9.60
CA SER A 115 2.08 -11.90 11.01
C SER A 115 3.05 -10.73 11.18
N GLY A 116 3.92 -10.48 10.20
CA GLY A 116 4.91 -9.40 10.24
C GLY A 116 4.31 -8.00 10.23
N PHE A 117 3.19 -7.80 9.54
CA PHE A 117 2.52 -6.49 9.46
C PHE A 117 1.34 -6.35 10.43
N ALA A 118 0.69 -7.45 10.81
CA ALA A 118 -0.50 -7.44 11.66
C ALA A 118 -0.30 -6.67 12.97
N THR A 119 0.81 -6.88 13.69
CA THR A 119 1.08 -6.19 14.96
C THR A 119 1.17 -4.66 14.79
N LYS A 120 1.85 -4.20 13.73
CA LYS A 120 1.96 -2.76 13.45
C LYS A 120 0.60 -2.18 13.08
N ALA A 121 -0.16 -2.87 12.25
CA ALA A 121 -1.48 -2.42 11.85
C ALA A 121 -2.46 -2.31 13.04
N GLN A 122 -2.47 -3.30 13.93
CA GLN A 122 -3.25 -3.25 15.18
C GLN A 122 -2.87 -2.04 16.04
N SER A 123 -1.57 -1.75 16.18
CA SER A 123 -1.09 -0.58 16.91
C SER A 123 -1.57 0.73 16.25
N ARG A 124 -1.53 0.83 14.92
CA ARG A 124 -2.04 2.00 14.18
C ARG A 124 -3.54 2.18 14.32
N LEU A 125 -4.32 1.10 14.24
CA LEU A 125 -5.77 1.13 14.44
C LEU A 125 -6.15 1.64 15.83
N ARG A 126 -5.48 1.13 16.88
CA ARG A 126 -5.66 1.61 18.26
C ARG A 126 -5.29 3.08 18.43
N ALA A 127 -4.17 3.50 17.84
CA ALA A 127 -3.74 4.90 17.91
C ALA A 127 -4.73 5.87 17.24
N GLU A 128 -5.55 5.39 16.30
CA GLU A 128 -6.59 6.17 15.62
C GLU A 128 -8.01 5.94 16.17
N GLY A 129 -8.18 5.12 17.24
CA GLY A 129 -9.49 4.82 17.83
C GLY A 129 -10.41 3.99 16.91
N LEU A 130 -9.81 3.15 16.07
CA LEU A 130 -10.51 2.32 15.08
C LEU A 130 -10.54 0.82 15.44
N GLU A 131 -9.96 0.42 16.56
CA GLU A 131 -9.85 -0.97 17.00
C GLU A 131 -11.19 -1.68 17.18
N ASP A 132 -12.24 -0.97 17.61
CA ASP A 132 -13.59 -1.54 17.76
C ASP A 132 -14.32 -1.70 16.42
N ARG A 133 -13.77 -1.12 15.35
CA ARG A 133 -14.37 -1.08 14.01
C ARG A 133 -13.59 -1.88 12.99
N CYS A 134 -12.34 -2.26 13.28
CA CYS A 134 -11.49 -2.97 12.36
C CYS A 134 -10.80 -4.15 13.05
N ASP A 135 -11.09 -5.35 12.58
CA ASP A 135 -10.35 -6.54 12.99
C ASP A 135 -9.10 -6.72 12.12
N VAL A 136 -8.06 -7.35 12.67
CA VAL A 136 -6.83 -7.67 11.94
C VAL A 136 -6.64 -9.18 11.93
N GLN A 137 -6.80 -9.78 10.76
CA GLN A 137 -6.72 -11.21 10.52
C GLN A 137 -5.36 -11.59 9.96
N VAL A 138 -4.71 -12.55 10.61
CA VAL A 138 -3.43 -13.10 10.14
C VAL A 138 -3.69 -14.24 9.17
N ALA A 139 -3.34 -14.06 7.89
CA ALA A 139 -3.52 -15.08 6.87
C ALA A 139 -2.49 -14.96 5.74
N ASP A 140 -2.26 -16.08 5.03
CA ASP A 140 -1.60 -16.06 3.74
C ASP A 140 -2.62 -15.75 2.63
N ILE A 141 -2.51 -14.54 2.08
CA ILE A 141 -3.41 -14.05 1.03
C ILE A 141 -3.27 -14.80 -0.31
N PHE A 142 -2.20 -15.57 -0.51
CA PHE A 142 -2.02 -16.43 -1.68
C PHE A 142 -2.78 -17.75 -1.55
N GLU A 143 -3.05 -18.18 -0.32
CA GLU A 143 -3.77 -19.43 -0.04
C GLU A 143 -5.25 -19.19 0.21
N ALA A 144 -5.58 -18.31 1.16
CA ALA A 144 -6.94 -18.08 1.61
C ALA A 144 -7.13 -16.65 2.14
N VAL A 145 -8.23 -16.04 1.70
CA VAL A 145 -8.74 -14.79 2.29
C VAL A 145 -9.99 -15.14 3.10
N PRO A 146 -10.12 -14.66 4.35
CA PRO A 146 -11.33 -14.88 5.14
C PRO A 146 -12.60 -14.45 4.39
N SER A 147 -13.63 -15.28 4.47
CA SER A 147 -14.95 -14.92 3.96
C SER A 147 -15.54 -13.84 4.84
N ALA A 148 -15.89 -12.73 4.21
CA ALA A 148 -16.54 -11.59 4.82
C ALA A 148 -17.51 -11.00 3.81
N GLY A 149 -18.56 -10.35 4.30
CA GLY A 149 -19.49 -9.64 3.44
C GLY A 149 -18.85 -8.39 2.83
N GLY A 150 -19.48 -7.85 1.79
CA GLY A 150 -19.22 -6.49 1.32
C GLY A 150 -18.11 -6.34 0.28
N ILE A 151 -17.19 -5.42 0.54
CA ILE A 151 -16.21 -4.93 -0.43
C ILE A 151 -14.82 -5.47 -0.08
N TYR A 152 -14.14 -6.08 -1.05
CA TYR A 152 -12.74 -6.48 -0.96
C TYR A 152 -11.87 -5.44 -1.66
N MET A 153 -10.78 -5.04 -1.04
CA MET A 153 -9.83 -4.05 -1.55
C MET A 153 -8.44 -4.66 -1.68
N LEU A 154 -7.78 -4.39 -2.79
CA LEU A 154 -6.37 -4.68 -3.04
C LEU A 154 -5.65 -3.35 -3.31
N GLY A 155 -5.11 -2.74 -2.25
CA GLY A 155 -4.45 -1.44 -2.32
C GLY A 155 -2.93 -1.55 -2.44
N GLY A 156 -2.38 -1.32 -3.62
CA GLY A 156 -0.93 -1.39 -3.87
C GLY A 156 -0.36 -2.80 -3.71
N VAL A 157 -1.16 -3.83 -4.01
CA VAL A 157 -0.76 -5.24 -3.89
C VAL A 157 -0.30 -5.78 -5.23
N LEU A 158 -1.14 -5.68 -6.26
CA LEU A 158 -0.96 -6.43 -7.51
C LEU A 158 0.28 -5.98 -8.28
N HIS A 159 0.63 -4.68 -8.31
CA HIS A 159 1.85 -4.21 -8.98
C HIS A 159 3.16 -4.75 -8.40
N THR A 160 3.12 -5.35 -7.20
CA THR A 160 4.30 -5.93 -6.54
C THR A 160 4.49 -7.43 -6.85
N LEU A 161 3.54 -8.01 -7.58
CA LEU A 161 3.46 -9.44 -7.87
C LEU A 161 3.69 -9.71 -9.35
N ASP A 162 4.24 -10.88 -9.65
CA ASP A 162 4.14 -11.47 -10.98
C ASP A 162 2.69 -11.96 -11.25
N ASP A 163 2.39 -12.26 -12.51
CA ASP A 163 1.05 -12.65 -12.95
C ASP A 163 0.53 -13.91 -12.24
N GLU A 164 1.40 -14.90 -11.99
CA GLU A 164 1.01 -16.15 -11.34
C GLU A 164 0.56 -15.91 -9.90
N ARG A 165 1.34 -15.14 -9.14
CA ARG A 165 1.01 -14.76 -7.77
C ARG A 165 -0.18 -13.80 -7.70
N ALA A 166 -0.29 -12.86 -8.63
CA ALA A 166 -1.46 -12.00 -8.76
C ALA A 166 -2.75 -12.82 -8.96
N LEU A 167 -2.70 -13.82 -9.85
CA LEU A 167 -3.81 -14.75 -10.07
C LEU A 167 -4.16 -15.56 -8.82
N CYS A 168 -3.17 -15.98 -8.02
CA CYS A 168 -3.41 -16.66 -6.74
C CYS A 168 -4.23 -15.78 -5.79
N VAL A 169 -3.82 -14.52 -5.59
CA VAL A 169 -4.54 -13.57 -4.71
C VAL A 169 -5.96 -13.29 -5.24
N LEU A 170 -6.11 -13.05 -6.54
CA LEU A 170 -7.41 -12.81 -7.17
C LEU A 170 -8.35 -14.02 -7.03
N ARG A 171 -7.83 -15.24 -7.17
CA ARG A 171 -8.58 -16.49 -6.95
C ARG A 171 -8.97 -16.67 -5.48
N ALA A 172 -8.06 -16.36 -4.54
CA ALA A 172 -8.34 -16.43 -3.11
C ALA A 172 -9.46 -15.45 -2.72
N CYS A 173 -9.40 -14.20 -3.21
CA CYS A 173 -10.48 -13.23 -3.06
C CYS A 173 -11.80 -13.76 -3.66
N ARG A 174 -11.76 -14.26 -4.90
CA ARG A 174 -12.96 -14.78 -5.58
C ARG A 174 -13.64 -15.92 -4.82
N LYS A 175 -12.87 -16.80 -4.16
CA LYS A 175 -13.40 -17.89 -3.34
C LYS A 175 -14.09 -17.38 -2.06
N ALA A 176 -13.57 -16.31 -1.47
CA ALA A 176 -14.09 -15.70 -0.24
C ALA A 176 -15.33 -14.83 -0.47
N MET A 177 -15.44 -14.25 -1.66
CA MET A 177 -16.46 -13.28 -2.03
C MET A 177 -17.84 -13.92 -2.27
N ALA A 178 -18.87 -13.35 -1.64
CA ALA A 178 -20.26 -13.60 -2.01
C ALA A 178 -20.56 -13.08 -3.45
N PRO A 179 -21.57 -13.61 -4.16
CA PRO A 179 -21.89 -13.21 -5.53
C PRO A 179 -22.09 -11.70 -5.76
N GLN A 180 -22.62 -11.00 -4.75
CA GLN A 180 -22.88 -9.56 -4.77
C GLN A 180 -21.68 -8.71 -4.32
N ALA A 181 -20.62 -9.33 -3.79
CA ALA A 181 -19.44 -8.62 -3.35
C ALA A 181 -18.74 -7.90 -4.51
N ARG A 182 -17.93 -6.91 -4.18
CA ARG A 182 -17.13 -6.14 -5.14
C ARG A 182 -15.66 -6.26 -4.78
N LEU A 183 -14.81 -6.34 -5.81
CA LEU A 183 -13.36 -6.25 -5.67
C LEU A 183 -12.91 -4.90 -6.22
N LEU A 184 -12.26 -4.11 -5.39
CA LEU A 184 -11.68 -2.81 -5.73
C LEU A 184 -10.16 -2.97 -5.79
N ILE A 185 -9.58 -2.62 -6.93
CA ILE A 185 -8.13 -2.57 -7.10
C ILE A 185 -7.73 -1.10 -7.04
N VAL A 186 -6.88 -0.74 -6.08
CA VAL A 186 -6.37 0.62 -5.91
C VAL A 186 -4.87 0.57 -6.18
N ASP A 187 -4.48 0.84 -7.42
CA ASP A 187 -3.11 0.65 -7.89
C ASP A 187 -2.75 1.77 -8.88
N PRO A 188 -1.52 2.36 -8.85
CA PRO A 188 -1.02 3.18 -9.94
C PRO A 188 -1.27 2.52 -11.31
N GLN A 189 -1.97 3.24 -12.18
CA GLN A 189 -2.06 2.87 -13.58
C GLN A 189 -0.87 3.52 -14.32
N PRO A 190 -0.15 2.79 -15.18
CA PRO A 190 0.77 3.44 -16.10
C PRO A 190 -0.03 4.46 -16.92
N ILE A 191 0.49 5.68 -17.02
CA ILE A 191 -0.10 6.69 -17.91
C ILE A 191 -0.08 6.08 -19.33
N PRO A 192 -1.23 5.94 -20.00
CA PRO A 192 -1.25 5.45 -21.37
C PRO A 192 -0.37 6.37 -22.21
N LEU A 193 0.63 5.80 -22.88
CA LEU A 193 1.34 6.52 -23.95
C LEU A 193 0.35 6.65 -25.10
N THR A 194 -0.41 7.75 -25.12
CA THR A 194 -1.22 8.16 -26.28
C THR A 194 -0.34 8.73 -27.37
#